data_AF-A0A368FCW0-F1
#
_entry.id   AF-A0A368FCW0-F1
#
_cell.length_a   1.000
_cell.length_b   1.000
_cell.length_c   1.000
_cell.angle_alpha   90.00
_cell.angle_beta   90.00
_cell.angle_gamma   90.00
#
_symmetry.space_group_name_H-M   'P 1'
#
loop_
_entity.id
_entity.type
_entity.pdbx_description
1 polymer ?
#
loop_
_entity_poly.entity_id
_entity_poly.type
_entity_poly.pdbx_seq_one_letter_code
_entity_poly.pdbx_strand_id
1 'polypeptide(L)' 'MSQVRGRCVICTSTFISNNIAALQCGHTFHFDCVSKWVERSKTCPNCRVRTTDRQIIKHLYFDAPDEFNTTQAISSDVQ' A
#
# COMPACT_ATOMS: atom_id res chain seq x y z
N MET A 1 -11.63 -11.68 1.22
CA MET A 1 -10.35 -11.28 1.86
C MET A 1 -9.76 -10.16 1.01
N SER A 2 -9.90 -8.92 1.45
CA SER A 2 -9.41 -7.72 0.77
C SER A 2 -7.88 -7.69 0.77
N GLN A 3 -7.27 -8.26 -0.27
CA GLN A 3 -5.81 -8.26 -0.40
C GLN A 3 -5.34 -7.05 -1.22
N VAL A 4 -4.56 -6.17 -0.58
CA VAL A 4 -3.87 -5.08 -1.27
C VAL A 4 -2.89 -5.67 -2.28
N ARG A 5 -3.20 -5.54 -3.58
CA ARG A 5 -2.33 -6.01 -4.66
C ARG A 5 -1.15 -5.04 -4.82
N GLY A 6 0.00 -5.39 -4.25
CA GLY A 6 1.24 -4.63 -4.38
C GLY A 6 2.50 -5.42 -3.97
N ARG A 7 3.69 -4.88 -4.27
CA ARG A 7 4.99 -5.47 -3.92
C ARG A 7 5.89 -4.47 -3.22
N CYS A 8 6.66 -4.95 -2.24
CA CYS A 8 7.68 -4.17 -1.57
C CYS A 8 8.95 -4.11 -2.44
N VAL A 9 9.39 -2.93 -2.85
CA VAL A 9 10.61 -2.79 -3.68
C VAL A 9 11.91 -3.10 -2.93
N ILE A 10 11.89 -3.10 -1.59
CA ILE A 10 13.07 -3.38 -0.77
C ILE A 10 13.34 -4.89 -0.71
N CYS A 11 12.29 -5.71 -0.52
CA CYS A 11 12.43 -7.17 -0.36
C CYS A 11 11.83 -7.98 -1.51
N THR A 12 11.30 -7.32 -2.53
CA THR A 12 10.66 -7.86 -3.75
C THR A 12 9.45 -8.79 -3.55
N SER A 13 9.03 -9.05 -2.32
CA SER A 13 7.84 -9.83 -1.96
C SER A 13 6.52 -9.05 -2.09
N THR A 14 5.42 -9.77 -2.32
CA THR A 14 4.05 -9.25 -2.31
C THR A 14 3.60 -8.83 -0.92
N PHE A 15 2.64 -7.91 -0.84
CA PHE A 15 1.96 -7.57 0.42
C PHE A 15 0.95 -8.67 0.75
N ILE A 16 1.28 -9.51 1.75
CA ILE A 16 0.46 -10.66 2.18
C ILE A 16 -0.24 -10.37 3.51
N SER A 17 0.21 -9.36 4.26
CA SER A 17 -0.27 -9.04 5.60
C SER A 17 -0.52 -7.54 5.79
N ASN A 18 -1.12 -7.18 6.92
CA ASN A 18 -1.37 -5.81 7.35
C ASN A 18 -0.10 -5.04 7.74
N ASN A 19 1.09 -5.61 7.51
CA ASN A 19 2.36 -4.98 7.85
C ASN A 19 2.86 -4.02 6.75
N ILE A 20 1.93 -3.27 6.15
CA ILE A 20 2.22 -2.29 5.09
C ILE A 20 2.32 -0.92 5.76
N ALA A 21 3.40 -0.21 5.48
CA ALA A 21 3.60 1.17 5.89
C ALA A 21 3.81 2.05 4.67
N ALA A 22 3.41 3.32 4.79
CA ALA A 22 3.68 4.35 3.80
C ALA A 22 4.64 5.41 4.35
N LEU A 23 5.39 6.05 3.47
CA LEU A 23 6.05 7.32 3.77
C LEU A 23 5.15 8.49 3.40
N GLN A 24 5.44 9.68 3.94
CA GLN A 24 4.70 10.92 3.58
C GLN A 24 4.72 11.25 2.08
N CYS A 25 5.68 10.71 1.31
CA CYS A 25 5.71 10.82 -0.14
C CYS A 25 4.75 9.85 -0.86
N GLY A 26 3.91 9.10 -0.12
CA GLY A 26 2.87 8.20 -0.66
C GLY A 26 3.34 6.79 -1.02
N HIS A 27 4.63 6.49 -1.04
CA HIS A 27 5.12 5.17 -1.41
C HIS A 27 4.98 4.15 -0.27
N THR A 28 4.55 2.93 -0.60
CA THR A 28 4.26 1.84 0.33
C THR A 28 5.32 0.74 0.34
N PHE A 29 5.58 0.17 1.51
CA PHE A 29 6.57 -0.88 1.75
C PHE A 29 6.11 -1.77 2.92
N HIS A 30 6.79 -2.87 3.18
CA HIS A 30 6.66 -3.51 4.50
C HIS A 30 7.25 -2.58 5.58
N PHE A 31 6.60 -2.47 6.74
CA PHE A 31 7.08 -1.64 7.85
C PHE A 31 8.53 -1.97 8.24
N ASP A 32 8.85 -3.25 8.38
CA ASP A 32 10.20 -3.70 8.78
C ASP A 32 11.24 -3.35 7.74
N CYS A 33 10.88 -3.42 6.45
CA CYS A 33 11.77 -3.07 5.36
C CYS A 33 12.06 -1.57 5.35
N VAL A 34 11.01 -0.74 5.39
CA VAL A 34 11.18 0.72 5.33
C VAL A 34 11.82 1.27 6.60
N SER A 35 11.50 0.72 7.78
CA SER A 35 12.11 1.18 9.04
C SER A 35 13.64 1.00 9.03
N LYS A 36 14.13 -0.19 8.65
CA LYS A 36 15.57 -0.45 8.50
C LYS A 36 16.23 0.44 7.45
N TRP A 37 15.52 0.73 6.36
CA TRP A 37 16.04 1.62 5.32
C TRP A 37 16.15 3.07 5.80
N VAL A 38 15.11 3.59 6.46
CA VAL A 38 15.08 4.97 6.96
C VAL A 38 16.08 5.17 8.08
N GLU A 39 16.34 4.17 8.92
CA GLU A 39 17.41 4.19 9.91
C GLU A 39 18.77 4.52 9.28
N ARG A 40 19.08 3.91 8.13
CA ARG A 40 20.39 4.02 7.45
C ARG A 40 20.48 5.17 6.45
N SER A 41 19.46 5.33 5.60
CA SER A 41 19.54 6.19 4.41
C SER A 41 18.73 7.49 4.52
N LYS A 42 17.82 7.61 5.50
CA LYS A 42 16.96 8.79 5.74
C LYS A 42 16.25 9.33 4.48
N THR A 43 15.93 8.45 3.53
CA THR A 43 15.33 8.77 2.23
C THR A 43 14.36 7.68 1.78
N CYS A 44 13.38 8.03 0.95
CA CYS A 44 12.49 7.06 0.31
C CYS A 44 13.25 6.23 -0.75
N PRO A 45 13.14 4.89 -0.76
CA PRO A 45 13.76 4.05 -1.80
C PRO A 45 13.31 4.34 -3.23
N ASN A 46 12.06 4.80 -3.43
CA ASN A 46 11.50 5.06 -4.76
C ASN A 46 11.85 6.45 -5.30
N CYS A 47 11.59 7.49 -4.51
CA CYS A 47 11.69 8.88 -4.99
C CYS A 47 12.81 9.70 -4.33
N ARG A 48 13.58 9.10 -3.41
CA ARG A 48 14.71 9.74 -2.69
C ARG A 48 14.36 10.97 -1.84
N VAL A 49 13.07 11.30 -1.68
CA VAL A 49 12.60 12.33 -0.74
C VAL A 49 13.10 11.99 0.67
N ARG A 50 13.66 12.99 1.38
CA ARG A 50 14.14 12.85 2.75
C ARG A 50 13.00 12.44 3.68
N THR A 51 13.27 11.48 4.55
CA THR A 51 12.29 10.97 5.51
C THR A 51 12.97 10.51 6.79
N THR A 52 12.20 10.50 7.87
CA THR A 52 12.59 10.05 9.20
C THR A 52 11.59 9.03 9.71
N ASP A 53 11.94 8.31 10.78
CA ASP A 53 11.10 7.25 11.35
C ASP A 53 9.73 7.77 11.81
N ARG A 54 9.66 9.05 12.22
CA ARG A 54 8.42 9.74 12.60
C ARG A 54 7.47 9.99 11.42
N GLN A 55 7.98 9.91 10.19
CA GLN A 55 7.23 10.14 8.95
C GLN A 55 6.74 8.83 8.32
N ILE A 56 6.89 7.70 9.04
CA ILE A 56 6.37 6.39 8.64
C ILE A 56 4.93 6.25 9.16
N ILE A 57 4.00 6.06 8.24
CA ILE A 57 2.57 5.82 8.52
C ILE A 57 2.38 4.30 8.59
N LYS A 58 2.09 3.77 9.79
CA LYS A 58 2.06 2.31 10.06
C LYS A 58 0.70 1.66 9.86
N HIS A 59 -0.38 2.42 10.00
CA HIS A 59 -1.76 1.93 9.88
C HIS A 59 -2.38 2.57 8.66
N LEU A 60 -2.51 1.76 7.60
CA LEU A 60 -3.17 2.16 6.36
C LEU A 60 -4.55 1.52 6.36
N TYR A 61 -5.58 2.36 6.31
CA TYR A 61 -6.96 1.93 6.16
C TYR A 61 -7.31 2.06 4.68
N PHE A 62 -7.55 0.91 4.05
CA PHE A 62 -8.00 0.87 2.66
C PHE A 62 -9.49 0.60 2.66
N ASP A 63 -10.28 1.56 2.19
CA ASP A 63 -11.70 1.37 1.93
C ASP A 63 -11.84 0.47 0.71
N ALA A 64 -11.87 -0.86 0.94
CA ALA A 64 -12.11 -1.83 -0.11
C ALA A 64 -13.63 -1.92 -0.36
N PRO A 65 -14.15 -1.55 -1.54
CA PRO A 65 -15.53 -1.84 -1.88
C PRO A 65 -15.72 -3.36 -1.97
N ASP A 66 -16.77 -3.88 -1.35
CA ASP A 66 -17.13 -5.29 -1.46
C ASP A 66 -17.50 -5.60 -2.92
N GLU A 67 -16.73 -6.50 -3.57
CA GLU A 67 -16.98 -6.99 -4.93
C GLU A 67 -18.21 -7.95 -5.00
N PHE A 68 -19.36 -7.56 -4.43
CA PHE A 68 -20.56 -8.40 -4.37
C PHE A 68 -21.88 -7.73 -4.77
N ASN A 69 -21.90 -6.63 -5.53
CA ASN A 69 -23.17 -6.07 -6.02
C ASN A 69 -23.26 -5.66 -7.51
N THR A 70 -22.39 -6.17 -8.39
CA THR A 70 -22.41 -5.75 -9.82
C THR A 70 -23.16 -6.71 -10.75
N THR A 71 -23.90 -7.71 -10.27
CA THR A 71 -24.51 -8.72 -11.17
C THR A 71 -25.99 -8.56 -11.52
N GLN A 72 -26.69 -7.48 -11.18
CA GLN A 72 -28.09 -7.31 -11.65
C GLN A 72 -28.43 -5.87 -12.06
N ALA A 73 -28.00 -5.48 -13.26
CA ALA A 73 -28.66 -4.46 -14.07
C ALA A 73 -28.39 -4.72 -15.56
N ILE A 74 -28.90 -5.85 -16.08
CA ILE A 74 -29.09 -6.03 -17.52
C ILE A 74 -30.55 -6.43 -17.72
N SER A 75 -31.45 -5.45 -17.64
CA SER A 75 -32.81 -5.55 -18.21
C SER A 75 -33.49 -4.19 -18.24
N SER A 76 -33.17 -3.35 -19.21
CA SER A 76 -34.16 -2.70 -20.08
C SER A 76 -33.44 -1.92 -21.18
N ASP A 77 -34.04 -1.93 -22.38
CA ASP A 77 -33.81 -0.98 -23.48
C ASP A 77 -32.62 -1.25 -24.41
N VAL A 78 -32.71 -2.35 -25.16
CA VAL A 78 -32.32 -2.32 -26.58
C VAL A 78 -33.60 -2.06 -27.36
N GLN A 79 -33.60 -0.91 -28.02
CA GLN A 79 -34.64 -0.38 -28.90
C GLN A 79 -34.86 -1.26 -30.15
#